data_AF-A0AAV7Y3W2-F1
#
_entry.id   AF-A0AAV7Y3W2-F1
#
_cell.length_a   1.000
_cell.length_b   1.000
_cell.length_c   1.000
_cell.angle_alpha   90.00
_cell.angle_beta   90.00
_cell.angle_gamma   90.00
#
_symmetry.space_group_name_H-M   'P 1'
#
loop_
_entity.id
_entity.type
_entity.pdbx_description
1 polymer ?
#
loop_
_entity_poly.entity_id
_entity_poly.type
_entity_poly.pdbx_seq_one_letter_code
_entity_poly.pdbx_strand_id
1 'polypeptide(L)'
;MTDLQQLNQENENDQIKEESFEESLFDVCDTWRIEPLNQKSPLMNLQVFKKQLLFSDNFLLKDYHCLTLKSIENEFYLLTIHEDEEQDEFFCLLYSTKGAQIKRIKYSSLNISIFRQLLSLGPSFQEVLTSIDNSLSNAKIMECYFEREKEDLLTLERVEYNMEHKVGVLYVKDQQKNEKEILANQGHNKEFDEFIDLLGDRILLKGFEGFCGGMDTKFGSSGKESIHTKWNDFEIIFHVSTLIPYRKNDTQQVLRKKHIGNDIVLIVFLEKSNTFNPECLISKQNHVILAVQPIDVNGETEYR
;
A
#
# COMPACT_ATOMS: atom_id res chain seq x y z
N MET A 1 -15.81 38.65 32.33
CA MET A 1 -15.49 37.23 32.09
C MET A 1 -16.81 36.52 31.93
N THR A 2 -16.91 35.65 30.91
CA THR A 2 -18.11 35.02 30.33
C THR A 2 -18.92 35.93 29.41
N ASP A 3 -18.64 35.83 28.11
CA ASP A 3 -19.62 35.82 27.00
C ASP A 3 -18.88 35.49 25.68
N LEU A 4 -18.23 34.32 25.67
CA LEU A 4 -17.46 33.77 24.53
C LEU A 4 -17.91 32.33 24.19
N GLN A 5 -19.13 31.94 24.54
CA GLN A 5 -19.58 30.54 24.40
C GLN A 5 -20.97 30.33 23.76
N GLN A 6 -21.51 31.31 23.02
CA GLN A 6 -22.70 31.08 22.20
C GLN A 6 -22.55 31.66 20.79
N LEU A 7 -21.72 30.99 20.00
CA LEU A 7 -21.80 30.95 18.53
C LEU A 7 -21.10 29.65 18.08
N ASN A 8 -21.74 28.53 18.45
CA ASN A 8 -21.61 27.26 17.75
C ASN A 8 -22.71 27.20 16.69
N GLN A 9 -22.46 26.47 15.59
CA GLN A 9 -23.27 26.30 14.37
C GLN A 9 -22.95 27.40 13.35
N GLU A 10 -22.22 27.20 12.26
CA GLU A 10 -22.04 26.05 11.37
C GLU A 10 -20.59 26.09 10.83
N ASN A 11 -19.77 25.11 11.22
CA ASN A 11 -18.59 24.69 10.47
C ASN A 11 -18.74 23.19 10.36
N GLU A 12 -19.70 22.77 9.54
CA GLU A 12 -19.83 21.36 9.19
C GLU A 12 -18.68 20.97 8.28
N ASN A 13 -17.95 20.00 8.78
CA ASN A 13 -16.91 19.26 8.10
C ASN A 13 -17.40 18.76 6.73
N ASP A 14 -16.90 19.31 5.64
CA ASP A 14 -16.70 18.55 4.40
C ASP A 14 -15.40 17.74 4.53
N GLN A 15 -15.35 16.91 5.57
CA GLN A 15 -14.58 15.68 5.52
C GLN A 15 -15.45 14.70 4.75
N ILE A 16 -14.84 14.09 3.73
CA ILE A 16 -15.42 12.99 2.95
C ILE A 16 -16.19 12.08 3.91
N LYS A 17 -17.51 12.00 3.71
CA LYS A 17 -18.37 11.05 4.42
C LYS A 17 -17.72 9.69 4.33
N GLU A 18 -17.51 9.07 5.48
CA GLU A 18 -17.15 7.67 5.66
C GLU A 18 -17.97 6.83 4.68
N GLU A 19 -17.33 6.35 3.61
CA GLU A 19 -17.86 5.22 2.88
C GLU A 19 -17.77 4.02 3.83
N SER A 20 -18.90 3.37 4.02
CA SER A 20 -19.12 2.22 4.90
C SER A 20 -18.01 1.19 4.77
N PHE A 21 -17.18 1.11 5.82
CA PHE A 21 -16.24 0.01 6.05
C PHE A 21 -17.02 -1.14 6.71
N GLU A 22 -17.18 -2.27 6.04
CA GLU A 22 -17.91 -3.40 6.64
C GLU A 22 -17.03 -4.58 7.06
N GLU A 23 -15.75 -4.66 6.68
CA GLU A 23 -14.94 -5.84 7.02
C GLU A 23 -13.58 -5.47 7.59
N SER A 24 -13.32 -5.96 8.82
CA SER A 24 -11.98 -5.96 9.42
C SER A 24 -11.03 -6.74 8.53
N LEU A 25 -9.72 -6.44 8.54
CA LEU A 25 -8.70 -7.33 7.92
C LEU A 25 -8.88 -8.81 8.34
N PHE A 26 -9.43 -9.04 9.53
CA PHE A 26 -9.69 -10.36 10.10
C PHE A 26 -11.02 -11.00 9.65
N ASP A 27 -11.89 -10.23 8.97
CA ASP A 27 -13.15 -10.70 8.39
C ASP A 27 -13.01 -11.03 6.89
N VAL A 28 -11.89 -10.64 6.26
CA VAL A 28 -11.66 -10.76 4.80
C VAL A 28 -10.83 -12.00 4.47
N CYS A 29 -11.42 -13.19 4.56
CA CYS A 29 -11.02 -14.36 3.75
C CYS A 29 -11.97 -15.55 4.01
N ASP A 30 -12.64 -16.06 2.96
CA ASP A 30 -13.50 -17.25 3.10
C ASP A 30 -12.72 -18.52 3.46
N THR A 31 -11.41 -18.53 3.24
CA THR A 31 -10.54 -19.71 3.37
C THR A 31 -9.56 -19.65 4.54
N TRP A 32 -9.27 -18.47 5.08
CA TRP A 32 -8.33 -18.30 6.19
C TRP A 32 -8.97 -17.46 7.30
N ARG A 33 -9.03 -18.01 8.52
CA ARG A 33 -9.41 -17.24 9.70
C ARG A 33 -8.17 -16.65 10.33
N ILE A 34 -8.01 -15.34 10.22
CA ILE A 34 -6.90 -14.64 10.87
C ILE A 34 -7.33 -14.30 12.29
N GLU A 35 -6.52 -14.62 13.30
CA GLU A 35 -6.77 -14.23 14.69
C GLU A 35 -5.60 -13.38 15.22
N PRO A 36 -5.86 -12.27 15.93
CA PRO A 36 -4.81 -11.47 16.54
C PRO A 36 -4.14 -12.24 17.68
N LEU A 37 -2.80 -12.36 17.64
CA LEU A 37 -2.04 -12.88 18.79
C LEU A 37 -2.16 -12.00 20.05
N ASN A 38 -2.53 -10.72 19.87
CA ASN A 38 -2.76 -9.78 20.96
C ASN A 38 -3.90 -8.81 20.61
N GLN A 39 -4.92 -8.71 21.47
CA GLN A 39 -6.08 -7.82 21.29
C GLN A 39 -5.73 -6.33 21.27
N LYS A 40 -4.50 -5.95 21.64
CA LYS A 40 -3.98 -4.57 21.52
C LYS A 40 -3.26 -4.29 20.20
N SER A 41 -3.29 -5.22 19.24
CA SER A 41 -2.62 -5.03 17.96
C SER A 41 -3.20 -3.82 17.22
N PRO A 42 -2.37 -2.87 16.73
CA PRO A 42 -2.86 -1.76 15.92
C PRO A 42 -3.52 -2.23 14.61
N LEU A 43 -3.25 -3.46 14.18
CA LEU A 43 -3.89 -4.07 13.01
C LEU A 43 -5.38 -4.38 13.23
N MET A 44 -5.86 -4.44 14.49
CA MET A 44 -7.29 -4.67 14.80
C MET A 44 -8.21 -3.56 14.29
N ASN A 45 -7.65 -2.37 14.09
CA ASN A 45 -8.37 -1.21 13.58
C ASN A 45 -7.98 -0.87 12.13
N LEU A 46 -7.17 -1.72 11.48
CA LEU A 46 -6.87 -1.55 10.07
C LEU A 46 -8.12 -1.93 9.28
N GLN A 47 -8.79 -0.91 8.80
CA GLN A 47 -9.76 -1.05 7.72
C GLN A 47 -8.99 -1.38 6.45
N VAL A 48 -9.44 -2.40 5.73
CA VAL A 48 -8.90 -2.70 4.40
C VAL A 48 -9.24 -1.50 3.52
N PHE A 49 -8.21 -0.74 3.12
CA PHE A 49 -8.39 0.31 2.13
C PHE A 49 -8.78 -0.37 0.82
N LYS A 50 -10.05 -0.23 0.44
CA LYS A 50 -10.47 -0.52 -0.93
C LYS A 50 -9.63 0.37 -1.83
N LYS A 51 -8.93 -0.24 -2.79
CA LYS A 51 -8.17 0.47 -3.83
C LYS A 51 -9.08 1.53 -4.42
N GLN A 52 -8.86 2.79 -4.08
CA GLN A 52 -9.64 3.90 -4.62
C GLN A 52 -8.87 4.39 -5.84
N LEU A 53 -9.38 4.12 -7.02
CA LEU A 53 -8.75 4.58 -8.25
C LEU A 53 -9.19 6.04 -8.46
N LEU A 54 -8.45 6.96 -7.83
CA LEU A 54 -8.79 8.38 -7.76
C LEU A 54 -9.08 9.00 -9.13
N PHE A 55 -8.32 8.66 -10.16
CA PHE A 55 -8.56 9.09 -11.53
C PHE A 55 -9.52 8.14 -12.26
N SER A 56 -9.29 6.83 -12.20
CA SER A 56 -10.05 5.88 -13.02
C SER A 56 -11.54 5.85 -12.67
N ASP A 57 -11.88 5.87 -11.39
CA ASP A 57 -13.26 5.77 -10.91
C ASP A 57 -14.05 7.07 -11.15
N ASN A 58 -13.34 8.19 -11.25
CA ASN A 58 -13.95 9.53 -11.13
C ASN A 58 -13.88 10.38 -12.40
N PHE A 59 -12.87 10.17 -13.25
CA PHE A 59 -12.57 11.04 -14.39
C PHE A 59 -12.43 10.31 -15.73
N LEU A 60 -12.11 9.00 -15.74
CA LEU A 60 -11.71 8.26 -16.95
C LEU A 60 -12.71 8.30 -18.13
N LEU A 61 -13.99 8.39 -17.81
CA LEU A 61 -15.11 8.39 -18.74
C LEU A 61 -15.83 9.75 -18.79
N LYS A 62 -15.23 10.78 -18.20
CA LYS A 62 -15.78 12.14 -18.15
C LYS A 62 -14.93 13.09 -18.97
N ASP A 63 -15.51 14.23 -19.35
CA ASP A 63 -14.74 15.35 -19.87
C ASP A 63 -14.05 16.06 -18.70
N TYR A 64 -12.74 16.26 -18.81
CA TYR A 64 -11.95 16.93 -17.77
C TYR A 64 -10.87 17.82 -18.38
N HIS A 65 -10.39 18.77 -17.58
CA HIS A 65 -9.24 19.61 -17.89
C HIS A 65 -8.06 19.22 -17.03
N CYS A 66 -6.89 19.03 -17.65
CA CYS A 66 -5.65 18.78 -16.95
C CYS A 66 -4.76 20.04 -16.98
N LEU A 67 -4.35 20.49 -15.79
CA LEU A 67 -3.60 21.72 -15.59
C LEU A 67 -2.34 21.44 -14.78
N THR A 68 -1.24 22.06 -15.17
CA THR A 68 0.00 22.03 -14.39
C THR A 68 0.20 23.36 -13.67
N LEU A 69 0.68 23.29 -12.43
CA LEU A 69 1.00 24.48 -11.65
C LEU A 69 2.50 24.54 -11.44
N LYS A 70 3.08 25.69 -11.78
CA LYS A 70 4.44 26.00 -11.37
C LYS A 70 4.39 26.84 -10.09
N SER A 71 4.65 26.20 -8.95
CA SER A 71 4.78 26.90 -7.67
C SER A 71 6.11 27.66 -7.58
N ILE A 72 6.13 28.71 -6.75
CA ILE A 72 7.32 29.52 -6.44
C ILE A 72 8.38 28.68 -5.71
N GLU A 73 7.97 27.61 -5.01
CA GLU A 73 8.83 26.74 -4.20
C GLU A 73 9.34 25.48 -4.94
N ASN A 74 9.26 25.44 -6.27
CA ASN A 74 9.73 24.32 -7.09
C ASN A 74 8.95 22.99 -6.89
N GLU A 75 7.82 23.03 -6.19
CA GLU A 75 6.86 21.91 -6.14
C GLU A 75 6.00 21.89 -7.42
N PHE A 76 5.83 20.69 -7.96
CA PHE A 76 4.97 20.43 -9.12
C PHE A 76 3.61 19.95 -8.65
N TYR A 77 2.57 20.54 -9.22
CA TYR A 77 1.22 20.10 -9.01
C TYR A 77 0.56 19.81 -10.35
N LEU A 78 -0.26 18.76 -10.38
CA LEU A 78 -1.11 18.40 -11.49
C LEU A 78 -2.54 18.42 -11.01
N LEU A 79 -3.37 19.24 -11.64
CA LEU A 79 -4.78 19.42 -11.29
C LEU A 79 -5.65 18.90 -12.43
N THR A 80 -6.45 17.89 -12.14
CA THR A 80 -7.52 17.40 -13.03
C THR A 80 -8.84 17.94 -12.53
N ILE A 81 -9.61 18.61 -13.40
CA ILE A 81 -10.88 19.24 -13.05
C ILE A 81 -11.96 18.73 -13.97
N HIS A 82 -13.06 18.25 -13.40
CA HIS A 82 -14.31 17.97 -14.10
C HIS A 82 -15.39 18.90 -13.56
N GLU A 83 -16.13 19.56 -14.45
CA GLU A 83 -17.29 20.37 -14.15
C GLU A 83 -18.53 19.47 -14.17
N ASP A 84 -19.12 19.25 -13.00
CA ASP A 84 -20.35 18.45 -12.82
C ASP A 84 -21.55 19.39 -12.79
N GLU A 85 -22.11 19.66 -13.97
CA GLU A 85 -23.25 20.56 -14.14
C GLU A 85 -24.51 20.08 -13.41
N GLU A 86 -24.68 18.77 -13.22
CA GLU A 86 -25.86 18.21 -12.55
C GLU A 86 -25.82 18.46 -11.04
N GLN A 87 -24.63 18.38 -10.45
CA GLN A 87 -24.42 18.58 -9.02
C GLN A 87 -24.05 20.02 -8.63
N ASP A 88 -23.92 20.92 -9.62
CA ASP A 88 -23.46 22.30 -9.43
C ASP A 88 -22.16 22.33 -8.63
N GLU A 89 -21.16 21.56 -9.09
CA GLU A 89 -19.84 21.50 -8.45
C GLU A 89 -18.69 21.22 -9.42
N PHE A 90 -17.49 21.61 -9.00
CA PHE A 90 -16.24 21.11 -9.57
C PHE A 90 -15.78 19.89 -8.82
N PHE A 91 -15.44 18.84 -9.56
CA PHE A 91 -14.71 17.70 -9.03
C PHE A 91 -13.23 17.82 -9.41
N CYS A 92 -12.38 17.94 -8.40
CA CYS A 92 -10.97 18.24 -8.57
C CYS A 92 -10.10 17.14 -7.98
N LEU A 93 -9.10 16.70 -8.73
CA LEU A 93 -8.04 15.80 -8.30
C LEU A 93 -6.69 16.51 -8.42
N LEU A 94 -6.06 16.80 -7.30
CA LEU A 94 -4.77 17.49 -7.23
C LEU A 94 -3.68 16.52 -6.82
N TYR A 95 -2.73 16.24 -7.71
CA TYR A 95 -1.49 15.54 -7.40
C TYR A 95 -0.41 16.53 -6.96
N SER A 96 0.36 16.14 -5.96
CA SER A 96 1.54 16.88 -5.46
C SER A 96 2.66 15.91 -5.11
N THR A 97 3.83 16.44 -4.74
CA THR A 97 4.94 15.65 -4.19
C THR A 97 4.60 14.96 -2.86
N LYS A 98 3.51 15.37 -2.20
CA LYS A 98 3.04 14.83 -0.92
C LYS A 98 1.93 13.77 -1.07
N GLY A 99 1.48 13.51 -2.31
CA GLY A 99 0.37 12.62 -2.64
C GLY A 99 -0.75 13.32 -3.40
N ALA A 100 -1.81 12.58 -3.73
CA ALA A 100 -3.03 13.10 -4.35
C ALA A 100 -4.13 13.43 -3.35
N GLN A 101 -4.97 14.40 -3.71
CA GLN A 101 -6.17 14.76 -2.97
C GLN A 101 -7.35 15.02 -3.91
N ILE A 102 -8.53 14.56 -3.49
CA ILE A 102 -9.79 14.86 -4.17
C ILE A 102 -10.54 15.96 -3.41
N LYS A 103 -11.09 16.94 -4.13
CA LYS A 103 -11.96 17.98 -3.60
C LYS A 103 -13.19 18.17 -4.49
N ARG A 104 -14.35 18.30 -3.86
CA ARG A 104 -15.59 18.74 -4.50
C ARG A 104 -15.84 20.18 -4.07
N ILE A 105 -16.10 21.06 -5.02
CA ILE A 105 -16.26 22.50 -4.74
C ILE A 105 -17.55 22.98 -5.38
N LYS A 106 -18.54 23.32 -4.54
CA LYS A 106 -19.80 23.90 -5.01
C LYS A 106 -19.55 25.26 -5.66
N TYR A 107 -20.25 25.57 -6.75
CA TYR A 107 -20.12 26.89 -7.40
C TYR A 107 -20.43 28.03 -6.44
N SER A 108 -21.45 27.84 -5.60
CA SER A 108 -21.87 28.81 -4.57
C SER A 108 -20.81 29.12 -3.52
N SER A 109 -19.83 28.22 -3.31
CA SER A 109 -18.73 28.41 -2.36
C SER A 109 -17.56 29.22 -2.93
N LEU A 110 -17.52 29.43 -4.25
CA LEU A 110 -16.40 30.08 -4.91
C LEU A 110 -16.49 31.60 -4.78
N ASN A 111 -15.37 32.21 -4.39
CA ASN A 111 -15.22 33.66 -4.43
C ASN A 111 -14.86 34.11 -5.84
N ILE A 112 -15.90 34.30 -6.67
CA ILE A 112 -15.76 34.71 -8.08
C ILE A 112 -15.50 36.22 -8.15
N SER A 113 -14.49 36.63 -8.90
CA SER A 113 -14.17 38.03 -9.14
C SER A 113 -15.36 38.81 -9.71
N ILE A 114 -15.60 40.00 -9.17
CA ILE A 114 -16.69 40.92 -9.56
C ILE A 114 -16.72 41.16 -11.07
N PHE A 115 -15.54 41.25 -11.71
CA PHE A 115 -15.46 41.46 -13.15
C PHE A 115 -16.04 40.27 -13.95
N ARG A 116 -15.82 39.04 -13.51
CA ARG A 116 -16.39 37.83 -14.14
C ARG A 116 -17.89 37.75 -13.91
N GLN A 117 -18.34 38.02 -12.68
CA GLN A 117 -19.76 38.10 -12.34
C GLN A 117 -20.47 39.13 -13.24
N LEU A 118 -19.88 40.31 -13.41
CA LEU A 118 -20.42 41.38 -14.26
C LEU A 118 -20.55 40.95 -15.74
N LEU A 119 -19.63 40.10 -16.22
CA LEU A 119 -19.67 39.55 -17.57
C LEU A 119 -20.49 38.26 -17.69
N SER A 120 -21.16 37.82 -16.62
CA SER A 120 -21.85 36.52 -16.56
C SER A 120 -20.93 35.34 -16.95
N LEU A 121 -19.65 35.46 -16.63
CA LEU A 121 -18.66 34.40 -16.83
C LEU A 121 -18.58 33.55 -15.57
N GLY A 122 -18.44 32.23 -15.77
CA GLY A 122 -18.17 31.29 -14.70
C GLY A 122 -16.81 31.53 -14.00
N PRO A 123 -16.57 30.80 -12.89
CA PRO A 123 -15.31 30.84 -12.18
C PRO A 123 -14.14 30.42 -13.08
N SER A 124 -12.98 30.99 -12.80
CA SER A 124 -11.72 30.57 -13.40
C SER A 124 -11.11 29.39 -12.65
N PHE A 125 -10.26 28.63 -13.34
CA PHE A 125 -9.47 27.59 -12.69
C PHE A 125 -8.58 28.11 -11.55
N GLN A 126 -8.19 29.39 -11.57
CA GLN A 126 -7.44 30.00 -10.46
C GLN A 126 -8.30 30.15 -9.20
N GLU A 127 -9.56 30.54 -9.35
CA GLU A 127 -10.51 30.67 -8.24
C GLU A 127 -10.84 29.29 -7.66
N VAL A 128 -11.02 28.27 -8.51
CA VAL A 128 -11.20 26.87 -8.09
C VAL A 128 -9.96 26.37 -7.34
N LEU A 129 -8.75 26.57 -7.89
CA LEU A 129 -7.50 26.16 -7.27
C LEU A 129 -7.28 26.83 -5.89
N THR A 130 -7.56 28.13 -5.78
CA THR A 130 -7.43 28.87 -4.52
C THR A 130 -8.40 28.35 -3.46
N SER A 131 -9.57 27.86 -3.87
CA SER A 131 -10.54 27.21 -2.98
C SER A 131 -10.08 25.82 -2.51
N ILE A 132 -9.24 25.11 -3.28
CA ILE A 132 -8.63 23.85 -2.86
C ILE A 132 -7.55 24.12 -1.81
N ASP A 133 -6.63 25.03 -2.14
CA ASP A 133 -5.51 25.42 -1.28
C ASP A 133 -5.16 26.90 -1.53
N ASN A 134 -5.40 27.74 -0.52
CA ASN A 134 -5.15 29.17 -0.60
C ASN A 134 -3.66 29.52 -0.78
N SER A 135 -2.74 28.62 -0.42
CA SER A 135 -1.31 28.81 -0.66
C SER A 135 -0.96 28.83 -2.16
N LEU A 136 -1.81 28.23 -2.99
CA LEU A 136 -1.66 28.15 -4.45
C LEU A 136 -2.28 29.35 -5.19
N SER A 137 -2.79 30.35 -4.46
CA SER A 137 -3.40 31.56 -5.03
C SER A 137 -2.50 32.33 -6.01
N ASN A 138 -1.18 32.24 -5.86
CA ASN A 138 -0.19 32.88 -6.74
C ASN A 138 0.45 31.89 -7.74
N ALA A 139 0.02 30.63 -7.76
CA ALA A 139 0.58 29.64 -8.66
C ALA A 139 0.24 30.00 -10.12
N LYS A 140 1.22 29.85 -11.02
CA LYS A 140 0.98 30.04 -12.43
C LYS A 140 0.39 28.76 -13.02
N ILE A 141 -0.87 28.82 -13.42
CA ILE A 141 -1.53 27.76 -14.19
C ILE A 141 -0.96 27.73 -15.61
N MET A 142 -0.61 26.53 -16.06
CA MET A 142 -0.23 26.24 -17.43
C MET A 142 -1.06 25.04 -17.90
N GLU A 143 -1.43 25.03 -19.17
CA GLU A 143 -2.05 23.86 -19.78
C GLU A 143 -1.09 22.67 -19.70
N CYS A 144 -1.62 21.50 -19.37
CA CYS A 144 -0.80 20.30 -19.34
C CYS A 144 -0.49 19.85 -20.77
N TYR A 145 0.76 19.46 -21.00
CA TYR A 145 1.18 18.85 -22.27
C TYR A 145 1.62 17.43 -21.99
N PHE A 146 0.67 16.52 -21.89
CA PHE A 146 0.96 15.10 -22.02
C PHE A 146 0.77 14.69 -23.49
N GLU A 147 1.73 13.95 -24.05
CA GLU A 147 1.54 13.33 -25.37
C GLU A 147 0.41 12.29 -25.34
N ARG A 148 0.19 11.66 -24.18
CA ARG A 148 -0.84 10.66 -23.89
C ARG A 148 -1.41 10.88 -22.49
N GLU A 149 -2.14 11.98 -22.33
CA GLU A 149 -2.67 12.46 -21.05
C GLU A 149 -3.36 11.39 -20.20
N LYS A 150 -4.25 10.62 -20.83
CA LYS A 150 -5.03 9.59 -20.14
C LYS A 150 -4.13 8.47 -19.61
N GLU A 151 -3.21 7.96 -20.43
CA GLU A 151 -2.26 6.92 -20.05
C GLU A 151 -1.27 7.38 -18.97
N ASP A 152 -0.84 8.63 -19.02
CA ASP A 152 0.09 9.20 -18.06
C ASP A 152 -0.58 9.43 -16.68
N LEU A 153 -1.84 9.89 -16.66
CA LEU A 153 -2.65 10.00 -15.43
C LEU A 153 -2.93 8.62 -14.79
N LEU A 154 -3.25 7.62 -15.61
CA LEU A 154 -3.37 6.23 -15.17
C LEU A 154 -2.06 5.69 -14.58
N THR A 155 -0.91 6.12 -15.11
CA THR A 155 0.40 5.73 -14.59
C THR A 155 0.65 6.36 -13.22
N LEU A 156 0.31 7.63 -13.02
CA LEU A 156 0.43 8.31 -11.72
C LEU A 156 -0.42 7.65 -10.63
N GLU A 157 -1.66 7.31 -10.94
CA GLU A 157 -2.54 6.56 -10.02
C GLU A 157 -1.93 5.21 -9.60
N ARG A 158 -1.28 4.51 -10.52
CA ARG A 158 -0.58 3.26 -10.20
C ARG A 158 0.63 3.47 -9.31
N VAL A 159 1.35 4.59 -9.44
CA VAL A 159 2.53 4.89 -8.60
C VAL A 159 2.15 5.05 -7.13
N GLU A 160 0.93 5.50 -6.82
CA GLU A 160 0.45 5.60 -5.44
C GLU A 160 0.28 4.24 -4.77
N TYR A 161 0.10 3.17 -5.55
CA TYR A 161 -0.05 1.82 -5.06
C TYR A 161 1.11 0.97 -5.54
N ASN A 162 2.10 0.73 -4.66
CA ASN A 162 3.17 -0.20 -4.99
C ASN A 162 2.58 -1.61 -5.19
N MET A 163 2.47 -2.05 -6.44
CA MET A 163 1.94 -3.37 -6.82
C MET A 163 2.96 -4.50 -6.54
N GLU A 164 4.22 -4.15 -6.27
CA GLU A 164 5.30 -5.11 -6.08
C GLU A 164 5.61 -5.26 -4.59
N HIS A 165 5.43 -6.48 -4.08
CA HIS A 165 5.61 -6.79 -2.67
C HIS A 165 6.60 -7.93 -2.44
N LYS A 166 7.42 -7.73 -1.41
CA LYS A 166 8.33 -8.76 -0.91
C LYS A 166 7.91 -9.14 0.50
N VAL A 167 7.81 -10.44 0.75
CA VAL A 167 7.37 -10.99 2.03
C VAL A 167 8.41 -11.99 2.52
N GLY A 168 8.88 -11.81 3.75
CA GLY A 168 9.78 -12.77 4.37
C GLY A 168 9.01 -14.04 4.77
N VAL A 169 9.60 -15.21 4.58
CA VAL A 169 9.05 -16.47 5.13
C VAL A 169 10.13 -17.17 5.95
N LEU A 170 9.88 -17.31 7.24
CA LEU A 170 10.81 -17.84 8.22
C LEU A 170 10.32 -19.18 8.75
N TYR A 171 11.13 -20.21 8.57
CA TYR A 171 10.87 -21.54 9.13
C TYR A 171 11.57 -21.74 10.48
N VAL A 172 10.79 -22.01 11.52
CA VAL A 172 11.23 -22.20 12.91
C VAL A 172 11.04 -23.65 13.31
N LYS A 173 12.14 -24.36 13.55
CA LYS A 173 12.10 -25.75 14.01
C LYS A 173 11.70 -25.84 15.48
N ASP A 174 11.31 -27.04 15.89
CA ASP A 174 11.04 -27.35 17.29
C ASP A 174 12.21 -26.92 18.19
N GLN A 175 11.89 -26.32 19.33
CA GLN A 175 12.83 -25.82 20.36
C GLN A 175 13.75 -24.65 19.97
N GLN A 176 13.73 -24.17 18.72
CA GLN A 176 14.52 -23.00 18.32
C GLN A 176 13.94 -21.72 18.96
N LYS A 177 14.82 -20.89 19.53
CA LYS A 177 14.40 -19.67 20.27
C LYS A 177 15.17 -18.40 19.91
N ASN A 178 16.20 -18.50 19.08
CA ASN A 178 17.00 -17.35 18.68
C ASN A 178 17.16 -17.25 17.16
N GLU A 179 17.26 -16.01 16.68
CA GLU A 179 17.41 -15.68 15.26
C GLU A 179 18.54 -16.47 14.58
N LYS A 180 19.67 -16.65 15.29
CA LYS A 180 20.84 -17.34 14.74
C LYS A 180 20.57 -18.80 14.41
N GLU A 181 19.91 -19.54 15.30
CA GLU A 181 19.50 -20.93 15.08
C GLU A 181 18.51 -21.04 13.92
N ILE A 182 17.50 -20.16 13.92
CA ILE A 182 16.43 -20.15 12.93
C ILE A 182 17.00 -19.86 11.53
N LEU A 183 17.82 -18.81 11.39
CA LEU A 183 18.45 -18.47 10.11
C LEU A 183 19.49 -19.50 9.67
N ALA A 184 19.99 -20.37 10.54
CA ALA A 184 20.95 -21.41 10.20
C ALA A 184 20.30 -22.71 9.65
N ASN A 185 18.97 -22.75 9.51
CA ASN A 185 18.25 -23.92 9.01
C ASN A 185 18.68 -24.31 7.58
N GLN A 186 19.33 -25.47 7.41
CA GLN A 186 19.83 -25.93 6.11
C GLN A 186 18.74 -26.54 5.21
N GLY A 187 17.55 -26.75 5.75
CA GLY A 187 16.40 -27.32 5.07
C GLY A 187 15.21 -27.35 6.00
N HIS A 188 14.08 -27.78 5.45
CA HIS A 188 12.76 -27.81 6.07
C HIS A 188 12.08 -29.17 5.92
N ASN A 189 10.97 -29.35 6.62
CA ASN A 189 10.12 -30.54 6.57
C ASN A 189 9.07 -30.45 5.46
N LYS A 190 8.34 -31.55 5.24
CA LYS A 190 7.32 -31.68 4.20
C LYS A 190 6.17 -30.70 4.41
N GLU A 191 5.77 -30.49 5.66
CA GLU A 191 4.65 -29.62 6.01
C GLU A 191 4.94 -28.14 5.69
N PHE A 192 6.19 -27.70 5.86
CA PHE A 192 6.60 -26.36 5.43
C PHE A 192 6.68 -26.26 3.90
N ASP A 193 7.14 -27.33 3.23
CA ASP A 193 7.22 -27.38 1.76
C ASP A 193 5.83 -27.27 1.14
N GLU A 194 4.85 -28.00 1.68
CA GLU A 194 3.45 -27.91 1.30
C GLU A 194 2.87 -26.52 1.59
N PHE A 195 3.20 -25.93 2.75
CA PHE A 195 2.74 -24.58 3.09
C PHE A 195 3.26 -23.52 2.12
N ILE A 196 4.55 -23.53 1.75
CA ILE A 196 5.09 -22.53 0.82
C ILE A 196 4.54 -22.71 -0.60
N ASP A 197 4.12 -23.92 -0.98
CA ASP A 197 3.42 -24.18 -2.25
C ASP A 197 1.99 -23.62 -2.26
N LEU A 198 1.37 -23.42 -1.09
CA LEU A 198 0.08 -22.72 -0.98
C LEU A 198 0.22 -21.20 -1.18
N LEU A 199 1.41 -20.64 -0.91
CA LEU A 199 1.65 -19.20 -1.04
C LEU A 199 1.80 -18.75 -2.50
N GLY A 200 2.23 -19.64 -3.40
CA GLY A 200 2.45 -19.32 -4.81
C GLY A 200 3.21 -20.39 -5.57
N ASP A 201 3.63 -20.03 -6.77
CA ASP A 201 4.35 -20.91 -7.69
C ASP A 201 5.86 -20.92 -7.38
N ARG A 202 6.48 -22.10 -7.49
CA ARG A 202 7.94 -22.23 -7.49
C ARG A 202 8.51 -21.72 -8.79
N ILE A 203 9.37 -20.71 -8.69
CA ILE A 203 10.08 -20.13 -9.83
C ILE A 203 11.58 -20.44 -9.77
N LEU A 204 12.20 -20.59 -10.94
CA LEU A 204 13.66 -20.56 -11.03
C LEU A 204 14.13 -19.11 -11.04
N LEU A 205 15.03 -18.74 -10.13
CA LEU A 205 15.55 -17.38 -10.04
C LEU A 205 16.38 -17.01 -11.27
N LYS A 206 17.15 -17.97 -11.80
CA LYS A 206 18.02 -17.71 -12.95
C LYS A 206 17.19 -17.42 -14.20
N GLY A 207 17.30 -16.20 -14.71
CA GLY A 207 16.54 -15.75 -15.88
C GLY A 207 15.08 -15.44 -15.59
N PHE A 208 14.67 -15.31 -14.33
CA PHE A 208 13.33 -14.82 -13.99
C PHE A 208 13.18 -13.36 -14.43
N GLU A 209 12.10 -13.06 -15.16
CA GLU A 209 11.81 -11.74 -15.72
C GLU A 209 10.77 -10.94 -14.91
N GLY A 210 10.13 -11.57 -13.91
CA GLY A 210 9.19 -10.90 -13.01
C GLY A 210 9.88 -10.14 -11.87
N PHE A 211 9.07 -9.56 -10.99
CA PHE A 211 9.53 -8.86 -9.80
C PHE A 211 10.29 -9.81 -8.88
N CYS A 212 11.58 -9.55 -8.66
CA CYS A 212 12.48 -10.45 -7.94
C CYS A 212 12.80 -10.01 -6.50
N GLY A 213 12.25 -8.90 -6.01
CA GLY A 213 12.44 -8.47 -4.61
C GLY A 213 13.88 -8.21 -4.18
N GLY A 214 14.78 -7.98 -5.15
CA GLY A 214 16.22 -7.84 -4.92
C GLY A 214 17.00 -9.16 -4.83
N MET A 215 16.37 -10.29 -5.14
CA MET A 215 17.05 -11.57 -5.34
C MET A 215 17.85 -11.59 -6.65
N ASP A 216 18.95 -12.32 -6.64
CA ASP A 216 19.86 -12.43 -7.78
C ASP A 216 19.34 -13.42 -8.83
N THR A 217 18.93 -12.88 -9.98
CA THR A 217 18.44 -13.64 -11.13
C THR A 217 19.52 -13.98 -12.15
N LYS A 218 20.79 -13.60 -11.92
CA LYS A 218 21.88 -13.72 -12.89
C LYS A 218 22.95 -14.71 -12.45
N PHE A 219 23.46 -14.57 -11.22
CA PHE A 219 24.63 -15.30 -10.73
C PHE A 219 24.29 -16.38 -9.69
N GLY A 220 23.02 -16.49 -9.28
CA GLY A 220 22.53 -17.54 -8.37
C GLY A 220 22.93 -17.35 -6.91
N SER A 221 23.35 -16.15 -6.50
CA SER A 221 23.78 -15.88 -5.13
C SER A 221 22.64 -15.95 -4.11
N SER A 222 21.39 -15.72 -4.54
CA SER A 222 20.18 -15.80 -3.69
C SER A 222 19.52 -17.18 -3.66
N GLY A 223 20.08 -18.18 -4.34
CA GLY A 223 19.50 -19.52 -4.41
C GLY A 223 19.14 -19.92 -5.84
N LYS A 224 18.54 -21.11 -5.99
CA LYS A 224 18.07 -21.61 -7.28
C LYS A 224 16.62 -21.22 -7.56
N GLU A 225 15.80 -21.24 -6.53
CA GLU A 225 14.36 -21.06 -6.60
C GLU A 225 13.84 -20.16 -5.49
N SER A 226 12.63 -19.68 -5.68
CA SER A 226 11.84 -18.92 -4.72
C SER A 226 10.35 -19.18 -5.00
N ILE A 227 9.47 -18.66 -4.16
CA ILE A 227 8.03 -18.69 -4.38
C ILE A 227 7.59 -17.30 -4.85
N HIS A 228 6.74 -17.29 -5.86
CA HIS A 228 6.21 -16.09 -6.49
C HIS A 228 4.72 -16.26 -6.76
N THR A 229 3.94 -15.19 -6.63
CA THR A 229 2.52 -15.22 -7.02
C THR A 229 2.09 -13.89 -7.61
N LYS A 230 1.03 -13.95 -8.42
CA LYS A 230 0.31 -12.79 -8.95
C LYS A 230 -1.13 -12.83 -8.48
N TRP A 231 -1.57 -11.77 -7.81
CA TRP A 231 -2.93 -11.68 -7.28
C TRP A 231 -3.46 -10.25 -7.45
N ASN A 232 -4.59 -10.05 -8.13
CA ASN A 232 -5.24 -8.74 -8.32
C ASN A 232 -4.26 -7.58 -8.63
N ASP A 233 -3.51 -7.71 -9.72
CA ASP A 233 -2.42 -6.80 -10.15
C ASP A 233 -1.18 -6.75 -9.25
N PHE A 234 -1.22 -7.32 -8.05
CA PHE A 234 -0.06 -7.43 -7.19
C PHE A 234 0.86 -8.55 -7.65
N GLU A 235 2.15 -8.27 -7.60
CA GLU A 235 3.21 -9.23 -7.83
C GLU A 235 3.99 -9.43 -6.52
N ILE A 236 3.97 -10.65 -6.00
CA ILE A 236 4.50 -10.97 -4.67
C ILE A 236 5.62 -11.98 -4.80
N ILE A 237 6.77 -11.68 -4.22
CA ILE A 237 7.92 -12.58 -4.13
C ILE A 237 8.20 -12.90 -2.66
N PHE A 238 8.44 -14.19 -2.37
CA PHE A 238 8.68 -14.66 -1.01
C PHE A 238 10.16 -14.95 -0.77
N HIS A 239 10.74 -14.25 0.20
CA HIS A 239 12.08 -14.53 0.71
C HIS A 239 12.03 -15.71 1.69
N VAL A 240 11.96 -16.93 1.15
CA VAL A 240 11.90 -18.17 1.95
C VAL A 240 13.27 -18.51 2.54
N SER A 241 13.35 -18.55 3.87
CA SER A 241 14.62 -18.67 4.60
C SER A 241 15.46 -19.89 4.24
N THR A 242 14.80 -21.02 3.97
CA THR A 242 15.46 -22.28 3.61
C THR A 242 15.86 -22.37 2.14
N LEU A 243 15.21 -21.61 1.25
CA LEU A 243 15.56 -21.55 -0.18
C LEU A 243 16.74 -20.59 -0.45
N ILE A 244 16.94 -19.60 0.42
CA ILE A 244 18.14 -18.74 0.39
C ILE A 244 19.36 -19.54 0.89
N PRO A 245 20.51 -19.53 0.18
CA PRO A 245 21.67 -20.37 0.50
C PRO A 245 22.19 -20.22 1.93
N TYR A 246 22.37 -21.36 2.60
CA TYR A 246 23.11 -21.43 3.86
C TYR A 246 24.63 -21.32 3.62
N ARG A 247 25.32 -20.55 4.45
CA ARG A 247 26.79 -20.41 4.40
C ARG A 247 27.41 -20.84 5.72
N LYS A 248 28.11 -21.99 5.74
CA LYS A 248 28.71 -22.56 6.96
C LYS A 248 29.66 -21.61 7.70
N ASN A 249 30.41 -20.79 6.96
CA ASN A 249 31.38 -19.85 7.52
C ASN A 249 30.75 -18.50 7.93
N ASP A 250 29.45 -18.33 7.71
CA ASP A 250 28.71 -17.13 8.04
C ASP A 250 27.81 -17.38 9.26
N THR A 251 28.35 -17.20 10.46
CA THR A 251 27.58 -17.48 11.68
C THR A 251 26.34 -16.60 11.85
N GLN A 252 26.24 -15.47 11.14
CA GLN A 252 25.07 -14.58 11.20
C GLN A 252 24.10 -14.79 10.03
N GLN A 253 24.47 -15.61 9.04
CA GLN A 253 23.70 -15.82 7.81
C GLN A 253 23.27 -14.49 7.19
N VAL A 254 24.24 -13.59 6.99
CA VAL A 254 24.04 -12.19 6.57
C VAL A 254 23.20 -12.09 5.32
N LEU A 255 23.34 -13.02 4.36
CA LEU A 255 22.53 -13.02 3.15
C LEU A 255 21.04 -13.24 3.46
N ARG A 256 20.71 -14.26 4.27
CA ARG A 256 19.31 -14.53 4.68
C ARG A 256 18.74 -13.35 5.47
N LYS A 257 19.54 -12.82 6.39
CA LYS A 257 19.18 -11.62 7.17
C LYS A 257 18.99 -10.37 6.31
N LYS A 258 19.79 -10.19 5.25
CA LYS A 258 19.67 -9.06 4.32
C LYS A 258 18.35 -9.08 3.57
N HIS A 259 17.85 -10.25 3.18
CA HIS A 259 16.55 -10.36 2.51
C HIS A 259 15.43 -10.26 3.56
N ILE A 260 15.31 -11.26 4.43
CA ILE A 260 14.19 -11.43 5.37
C ILE A 260 14.11 -10.30 6.39
N GLY A 261 15.27 -9.89 6.91
CA GLY A 261 15.32 -8.82 7.89
C GLY A 261 14.90 -7.47 7.29
N ASN A 262 14.92 -7.29 5.98
CA ASN A 262 14.50 -6.04 5.35
C ASN A 262 13.07 -6.09 4.78
N ASP A 263 12.31 -7.13 5.10
CA ASP A 263 10.92 -7.24 4.67
C ASP A 263 9.99 -6.68 5.73
N ILE A 264 8.98 -5.91 5.31
CA ILE A 264 8.03 -5.28 6.24
C ILE A 264 7.11 -6.32 6.87
N VAL A 265 6.67 -7.28 6.05
CA VAL A 265 5.81 -8.39 6.44
C VAL A 265 6.65 -9.66 6.51
N LEU A 266 6.47 -10.42 7.60
CA LEU A 266 7.14 -11.68 7.85
C LEU A 266 6.13 -12.76 8.23
N ILE A 267 6.09 -13.83 7.44
CA ILE A 267 5.38 -15.05 7.77
C ILE A 267 6.35 -15.96 8.54
N VAL A 268 5.95 -16.45 9.71
CA VAL A 268 6.74 -17.32 10.57
C VAL A 268 6.03 -18.66 10.70
N PHE A 269 6.56 -19.68 10.04
CA PHE A 269 6.06 -21.05 10.15
C PHE A 269 6.69 -21.75 11.35
N LEU A 270 5.85 -22.30 12.22
CA LEU A 270 6.25 -22.96 13.46
C LEU A 270 6.08 -24.47 13.35
N GLU A 271 7.18 -25.23 13.51
CA GLU A 271 7.05 -26.67 13.73
C GLU A 271 6.46 -26.98 15.10
N LYS A 272 5.39 -27.79 15.13
CA LYS A 272 4.73 -28.29 16.36
C LYS A 272 4.27 -27.16 17.27
N SER A 273 3.94 -27.47 18.53
CA SER A 273 3.53 -26.52 19.59
C SER A 273 4.67 -25.60 20.08
N ASN A 274 5.54 -25.15 19.17
CA ASN A 274 6.58 -24.20 19.51
C ASN A 274 5.95 -22.83 19.80
N THR A 275 6.47 -22.13 20.80
CA THR A 275 6.06 -20.75 21.10
C THR A 275 7.08 -19.80 20.48
N PHE A 276 6.62 -18.96 19.57
CA PHE A 276 7.46 -17.96 18.92
C PHE A 276 7.44 -16.65 19.72
N ASN A 277 8.62 -16.14 20.07
CA ASN A 277 8.77 -14.78 20.58
C ASN A 277 9.19 -13.86 19.42
N PRO A 278 8.34 -12.94 18.95
CA PRO A 278 8.69 -11.96 17.93
C PRO A 278 9.96 -11.14 18.24
N GLU A 279 10.24 -10.88 19.53
CA GLU A 279 11.43 -10.14 19.96
C GLU A 279 12.73 -10.90 19.70
N CYS A 280 12.68 -12.20 19.37
CA CYS A 280 13.87 -12.95 19.01
C CYS A 280 14.48 -12.47 17.68
N LEU A 281 13.68 -11.79 16.84
CA LEU A 281 14.13 -11.17 15.59
C LEU A 281 14.66 -9.77 15.87
N ILE A 282 15.87 -9.49 15.38
CA ILE A 282 16.56 -8.24 15.70
C ILE A 282 16.14 -7.11 14.75
N SER A 283 15.51 -7.42 13.61
CA SER A 283 15.28 -6.40 12.59
C SER A 283 14.17 -5.42 12.96
N LYS A 284 14.50 -4.13 12.82
CA LYS A 284 13.54 -3.02 12.96
C LYS A 284 12.60 -2.87 11.77
N GLN A 285 12.82 -3.57 10.67
CA GLN A 285 11.99 -3.45 9.47
C GLN A 285 10.81 -4.43 9.47
N ASN A 286 10.87 -5.54 10.21
CA ASN A 286 9.74 -6.45 10.34
C ASN A 286 8.68 -5.82 11.25
N HIS A 287 7.61 -5.27 10.67
CA HIS A 287 6.52 -4.58 11.41
C HIS A 287 5.28 -5.47 11.56
N VAL A 288 5.02 -6.33 10.58
CA VAL A 288 3.88 -7.25 10.58
C VAL A 288 4.42 -8.67 10.61
N ILE A 289 4.00 -9.45 11.61
CA ILE A 289 4.40 -10.83 11.79
C ILE A 289 3.16 -11.71 11.80
N LEU A 290 3.09 -12.66 10.88
CA LEU A 290 2.04 -13.67 10.77
C LEU A 290 2.63 -15.00 11.21
N ALA A 291 2.28 -15.47 12.41
CA ALA A 291 2.67 -16.81 12.84
C ALA A 291 1.70 -17.83 12.26
N VAL A 292 2.23 -18.90 11.68
CA VAL A 292 1.44 -19.99 11.10
C VAL A 292 1.96 -21.31 11.66
N GLN A 293 1.05 -22.14 12.14
CA GLN A 293 1.35 -23.44 12.72
C GLN A 293 0.43 -24.50 12.12
N PRO A 294 0.95 -25.59 11.54
CA PRO A 294 0.13 -26.71 11.11
C PRO A 294 -0.46 -27.44 12.32
N ILE A 295 -1.73 -27.82 12.22
CA ILE A 295 -2.47 -28.66 13.16
C ILE A 295 -3.09 -29.83 12.40
N ASP A 296 -3.12 -31.00 13.02
CA ASP A 296 -3.81 -32.18 12.47
C ASP A 296 -5.26 -32.18 12.99
N VAL A 297 -6.21 -32.02 12.08
CA VAL A 297 -7.64 -32.07 12.37
C VAL A 297 -8.25 -33.20 11.53
N ASN A 298 -8.60 -34.29 12.21
CA ASN A 298 -9.20 -35.48 11.60
C ASN A 298 -8.38 -36.12 10.46
N GLY A 299 -7.05 -35.99 10.48
CA GLY A 299 -6.17 -36.52 9.44
C GLY A 299 -5.94 -35.57 8.27
N GLU A 300 -6.48 -34.35 8.32
CA GLU A 300 -6.19 -33.26 7.40
C GLU A 300 -5.32 -32.20 8.08
N THR A 301 -4.35 -31.64 7.35
CA THR A 301 -3.53 -30.54 7.84
C THR A 301 -4.30 -29.24 7.69
N GLU A 302 -4.63 -28.62 8.82
CA GLU A 302 -5.12 -27.24 8.88
C GLU A 302 -4.00 -26.32 9.39
N TYR A 303 -4.15 -25.01 9.22
CA TYR A 303 -3.18 -24.02 9.68
C TYR A 303 -3.84 -23.06 10.68
N ARG A 304 -3.14 -22.81 11.78
CA ARG A 304 -3.50 -21.85 12.82
C ARG A 304 -2.54 -20.67 12.86
#